data_AF-A0A966L9T5-F1
#
_entry.id   AF-A0A966L9T5-F1
#
_cell.length_a   1.000
_cell.length_b   1.000
_cell.length_c   1.000
_cell.angle_alpha   90.00
_cell.angle_beta   90.00
_cell.angle_gamma   90.00
#
_symmetry.space_group_name_H-M   'P 1'
#
loop_
_entity.id
_entity.type
_entity.pdbx_description
1 polymer ?
#
loop_
_entity_poly.entity_id
_entity_poly.type
_entity_poly.pdbx_seq_one_letter_code
_entity_poly.pdbx_strand_id
1 'polypeptide(L)'
;MTNLSQTGPGEARTRQRQRRFVFYLGFSGLVGGIIGLTVGAFDLGDGNLFSGDWDKLALDPAIALALAAMLLFGFALLPLHGFRSIDELKRDQSLVGFTGGCIAVLAGFPMWAVLHAGGFGAAPNPFGIWLLAFLGMSASYLFARWRV
;
A
#
# COMPACT_ATOMS: atom_id res chain seq x y z
N MET A 1 -16.19 -33.84 31.23
CA MET A 1 -16.26 -32.75 30.24
C MET A 1 -15.69 -31.49 30.89
N THR A 2 -14.40 -31.25 30.72
CA THR A 2 -13.69 -30.10 31.32
C THR A 2 -13.90 -28.87 30.43
N ASN A 3 -14.45 -27.81 31.02
CA ASN A 3 -14.63 -26.51 30.35
C ASN A 3 -13.25 -25.90 30.02
N LEU A 4 -12.89 -25.85 28.74
CA LEU A 4 -11.68 -25.22 28.19
C LEU A 4 -11.81 -23.68 28.13
N SER A 5 -12.22 -23.02 29.21
CA SER A 5 -12.54 -21.58 29.20
C SER A 5 -11.61 -20.70 30.06
N GLN A 6 -10.38 -21.13 30.31
CA GLN A 6 -9.33 -20.24 30.81
C GLN A 6 -8.17 -20.23 29.82
N THR A 7 -8.34 -19.48 28.73
CA THR A 7 -7.22 -19.15 27.83
C THR A 7 -6.24 -18.30 28.63
N GLY A 8 -4.96 -18.69 28.67
CA GLY A 8 -3.95 -17.91 29.37
C GLY A 8 -3.84 -16.49 28.79
N PRO A 9 -3.39 -15.48 29.56
CA PRO A 9 -3.29 -14.09 29.07
C PRO A 9 -2.41 -13.95 27.81
N GLY A 10 -1.41 -14.84 27.64
CA GLY A 10 -0.61 -14.93 26.42
C GLY A 10 -1.39 -15.48 25.21
N GLU A 11 -2.15 -16.57 25.39
CA GLU A 11 -2.97 -17.15 24.32
C GLU A 11 -4.10 -16.21 23.89
N ALA A 12 -4.70 -15.48 24.82
CA ALA A 12 -5.70 -14.46 24.52
C ALA A 12 -5.12 -13.33 23.63
N ARG A 13 -3.91 -12.86 23.94
CA ARG A 13 -3.20 -11.85 23.12
C ARG A 13 -2.83 -12.39 21.74
N THR A 14 -2.35 -13.63 21.64
CA THR A 14 -2.04 -14.27 20.36
C THR A 14 -3.29 -14.42 19.48
N ARG A 15 -4.40 -14.88 20.06
CA ARG A 15 -5.68 -15.02 19.35
C ARG A 15 -6.23 -13.67 18.89
N GLN A 16 -6.08 -12.62 19.69
CA GLN A 16 -6.43 -11.25 19.30
C GLN A 16 -5.57 -10.74 18.15
N ARG A 17 -4.25 -10.98 18.17
CA ARG A 17 -3.34 -10.63 17.08
C ARG A 17 -3.67 -11.37 15.80
N GLN A 18 -3.97 -12.67 15.88
CA GLN A 18 -4.39 -13.48 14.74
C GLN A 18 -5.71 -12.99 14.14
N ARG A 19 -6.71 -12.68 14.98
CA ARG A 19 -7.99 -12.09 14.51
C ARG A 19 -7.78 -10.76 13.81
N ARG A 20 -6.95 -9.88 14.36
CA ARG A 20 -6.59 -8.61 13.71
C ARG A 20 -5.91 -8.84 12.38
N PHE A 21 -4.97 -9.79 12.30
CA PHE A 21 -4.28 -10.11 11.05
C PHE A 21 -5.25 -10.64 9.97
N VAL A 22 -6.15 -11.56 10.32
CA VAL A 22 -7.18 -12.07 9.39
C VAL A 22 -8.10 -10.95 8.92
N PHE A 23 -8.52 -10.06 9.83
CA PHE A 23 -9.31 -8.88 9.47
C PHE A 23 -8.55 -7.96 8.51
N TYR A 24 -7.29 -7.66 8.80
CA TYR A 24 -6.43 -6.87 7.91
C TYR A 24 -6.31 -7.51 6.53
N LEU A 25 -6.06 -8.81 6.46
CA LEU A 25 -5.93 -9.53 5.20
C LEU A 25 -7.23 -9.48 4.39
N GLY A 26 -8.37 -9.74 5.03
CA GLY A 26 -9.69 -9.65 4.39
C GLY A 26 -10.01 -8.25 3.91
N PHE A 27 -9.73 -7.23 4.72
CA PHE A 27 -9.96 -5.83 4.36
C PHE A 27 -9.05 -5.37 3.21
N SER A 28 -7.76 -5.72 3.24
CA SER A 28 -6.83 -5.44 2.14
C SER A 28 -7.24 -6.15 0.85
N GLY A 29 -7.70 -7.40 0.94
CA GLY A 29 -8.25 -8.14 -0.20
C GLY A 29 -9.49 -7.46 -0.79
N LEU A 30 -10.38 -6.94 0.05
CA LEU A 30 -11.56 -6.19 -0.38
C LEU A 30 -11.16 -4.87 -1.08
N VAL A 31 -10.22 -4.11 -0.53
CA VAL A 31 -9.73 -2.87 -1.15
C VAL A 31 -9.08 -3.17 -2.51
N GLY A 32 -8.21 -4.17 -2.58
CA GLY A 32 -7.58 -4.60 -3.83
C GLY A 32 -8.60 -5.09 -4.87
N GLY A 33 -9.63 -5.82 -4.42
CA GLY A 33 -10.73 -6.28 -5.25
C GLY A 33 -11.54 -5.13 -5.85
N ILE A 34 -11.88 -4.11 -5.05
CA ILE A 34 -12.58 -2.92 -5.54
C ILE A 34 -11.72 -2.19 -6.58
N ILE A 35 -10.42 -1.97 -6.31
CA ILE A 35 -9.50 -1.33 -7.25
C ILE A 35 -9.46 -2.09 -8.58
N GLY A 36 -9.27 -3.41 -8.52
CA GLY A 36 -9.20 -4.24 -9.73
C GLY A 36 -10.50 -4.25 -10.53
N LEU A 37 -11.65 -4.33 -9.85
CA LEU A 37 -12.97 -4.26 -10.50
C LEU A 37 -13.22 -2.90 -11.14
N THR A 38 -12.88 -1.81 -10.44
CA THR A 38 -13.06 -0.45 -10.98
C THR A 38 -12.17 -0.23 -12.21
N VAL A 39 -10.90 -0.64 -12.17
CA VAL A 39 -10.03 -0.56 -13.36
C VAL A 39 -10.62 -1.38 -14.50
N GLY A 40 -11.00 -2.65 -14.26
CA GLY A 40 -11.53 -3.51 -15.32
C GLY A 40 -12.89 -3.10 -15.88
N ALA A 41 -13.73 -2.41 -15.10
CA ALA A 41 -15.06 -1.97 -15.53
C ALA A 41 -15.06 -0.61 -16.24
N PHE A 42 -14.07 0.23 -15.97
CA PHE A 42 -14.03 1.63 -16.44
C PHE A 42 -12.84 1.94 -17.33
N ASP A 43 -12.00 0.96 -17.67
CA ASP A 43 -10.99 1.13 -18.71
C ASP A 43 -11.68 1.34 -20.07
N LEU A 44 -11.36 2.47 -20.69
CA LEU A 44 -11.84 2.87 -22.01
C LEU A 44 -10.84 2.50 -23.12
N GLY A 45 -9.65 2.00 -22.74
CA GLY A 45 -8.60 1.54 -23.66
C GLY A 45 -8.47 0.02 -23.70
N ASP A 46 -7.41 -0.44 -24.38
CA ASP A 46 -7.01 -1.86 -24.45
C ASP A 46 -5.87 -2.17 -23.44
N GLY A 47 -5.72 -1.34 -22.41
CA GLY A 47 -4.63 -1.41 -21.44
C GLY A 47 -4.93 -2.32 -20.26
N ASN A 48 -3.93 -2.50 -19.39
CA ASN A 48 -4.16 -3.10 -18.07
C ASN A 48 -3.10 -2.61 -17.08
N LEU A 49 -3.58 -2.13 -15.92
CA LEU A 49 -2.75 -1.60 -14.83
C LEU A 49 -1.80 -2.65 -14.21
N PHE A 50 -2.02 -3.94 -14.45
CA PHE A 50 -1.20 -5.02 -13.90
C PHE A 50 -0.38 -5.75 -14.96
N SER A 51 -0.59 -5.51 -16.26
CA SER A 51 0.11 -6.21 -17.35
C SER A 51 1.36 -5.50 -17.86
N GLY A 52 1.54 -4.21 -17.61
CA GLY A 52 2.58 -3.43 -18.27
C GLY A 52 2.07 -2.40 -19.27
N ASP A 53 0.82 -2.52 -19.72
CA ASP A 53 0.27 -1.75 -20.84
C ASP A 53 -0.35 -0.42 -20.39
N TRP A 54 0.32 0.29 -19.47
CA TRP A 54 -0.20 1.56 -18.91
C TRP A 54 -0.37 2.65 -19.97
N ASP A 55 0.42 2.61 -21.05
CA ASP A 55 0.32 3.57 -22.17
C ASP A 55 -0.96 3.39 -22.99
N LYS A 56 -1.65 2.25 -22.85
CA LYS A 56 -2.92 1.95 -23.50
C LYS A 56 -4.11 2.07 -22.55
N LEU A 57 -3.86 2.28 -21.26
CA LEU A 57 -4.89 2.43 -20.24
C LEU A 57 -5.49 3.83 -20.38
N ALA A 58 -6.81 3.91 -20.53
CA ALA A 58 -7.50 5.19 -20.64
C ALA A 58 -8.66 5.23 -19.64
N LEU A 59 -8.61 6.20 -18.71
CA LEU A 59 -9.60 6.32 -17.65
C LEU A 59 -10.23 7.70 -17.68
N ASP A 60 -11.48 7.79 -17.24
CA ASP A 60 -12.08 9.08 -16.92
C ASP A 60 -11.26 9.77 -15.80
N PRO A 61 -10.98 11.08 -15.90
CA PRO A 61 -10.15 11.79 -14.92
C PRO A 61 -10.65 11.69 -13.48
N ALA A 62 -11.97 11.67 -13.26
CA ALA A 62 -12.53 11.55 -11.91
C ALA A 62 -12.30 10.14 -11.32
N ILE A 63 -12.42 9.12 -12.16
CA ILE A 63 -12.14 7.72 -11.78
C ILE A 63 -10.66 7.54 -11.47
N ALA A 64 -9.78 8.14 -12.29
CA ALA A 64 -8.34 8.11 -12.05
C ALA A 64 -7.96 8.73 -10.69
N LEU A 65 -8.55 9.87 -10.34
CA LEU A 65 -8.33 10.49 -9.01
C LEU A 65 -8.85 9.61 -7.86
N ALA A 66 -10.04 9.02 -8.02
CA ALA A 66 -10.61 8.13 -7.01
C ALA A 66 -9.73 6.88 -6.80
N LEU A 67 -9.29 6.25 -7.88
CA LEU A 67 -8.37 5.11 -7.86
C LEU A 67 -7.02 5.48 -7.27
N ALA A 68 -6.45 6.64 -7.62
CA ALA A 68 -5.21 7.15 -7.04
C ALA A 68 -5.32 7.30 -5.51
N ALA A 69 -6.44 7.85 -5.02
CA ALA A 69 -6.70 7.96 -3.58
C ALA A 69 -6.84 6.58 -2.91
N MET A 70 -7.54 5.64 -3.55
CA MET A 70 -7.65 4.26 -3.05
C MET A 70 -6.32 3.52 -3.01
N LEU A 71 -5.48 3.67 -4.04
CA LEU A 71 -4.15 3.10 -4.12
C LEU A 71 -3.23 3.69 -3.04
N LEU A 72 -3.27 5.01 -2.83
CA LEU A 72 -2.54 5.66 -1.75
C LEU A 72 -2.98 5.11 -0.37
N PHE A 73 -4.29 4.98 -0.17
CA PHE A 73 -4.83 4.44 1.08
C PHE A 73 -4.40 2.97 1.30
N GLY A 74 -4.58 2.12 0.29
CA GLY A 74 -4.32 0.69 0.37
C GLY A 74 -2.83 0.33 0.46
N PHE A 75 -1.98 1.01 -0.32
CA PHE A 75 -0.55 0.68 -0.43
C PHE A 75 0.37 1.54 0.43
N ALA A 76 -0.07 2.70 0.94
CA ALA A 76 0.73 3.51 1.86
C ALA A 76 0.14 3.60 3.26
N LEU A 77 -1.09 4.13 3.40
CA LEU A 77 -1.64 4.44 4.73
C LEU A 77 -1.90 3.18 5.56
N LEU A 78 -2.45 2.14 4.95
CA LEU A 78 -2.75 0.88 5.64
C LEU A 78 -1.48 0.15 6.11
N PRO A 79 -0.42 -0.04 5.29
CA PRO A 79 0.85 -0.58 5.75
C PRO A 79 1.52 0.27 6.84
N LEU A 80 1.54 1.61 6.69
CA LEU A 80 2.10 2.51 7.70
C LEU A 80 1.38 2.41 9.05
N HIS A 81 0.06 2.26 9.03
CA HIS A 81 -0.71 2.01 10.24
C HIS A 81 -0.40 0.62 10.82
N GLY A 82 -0.23 -0.40 9.98
CA GLY A 82 0.17 -1.75 10.38
C GLY A 82 1.52 -1.79 11.11
N PHE A 83 2.52 -1.04 10.64
CA PHE A 83 3.85 -1.00 11.27
C PHE A 83 3.83 -0.50 12.72
N ARG A 84 2.87 0.35 13.10
CA ARG A 84 2.71 0.80 14.49
C ARG A 84 2.30 -0.30 15.48
N SER A 85 1.91 -1.48 14.98
CA SER A 85 1.45 -2.61 15.80
C SER A 85 2.54 -3.65 16.09
N ILE A 86 3.72 -3.49 15.50
CA ILE A 86 4.90 -4.32 15.72
C ILE A 86 5.72 -3.58 16.78
N ASP A 87 6.00 -4.19 17.94
CA ASP A 87 6.78 -3.54 19.00
C ASP A 87 8.18 -4.16 19.07
N GLU A 88 9.18 -3.33 18.78
CA GLU A 88 10.53 -3.27 19.36
C GLU A 88 11.15 -1.98 18.80
N LEU A 89 11.13 -0.88 19.56
CA LEU A 89 11.41 0.48 19.09
C LEU A 89 12.60 0.65 18.10
N LYS A 90 13.73 -0.04 18.35
CA LYS A 90 14.93 -0.01 17.47
C LYS A 90 14.74 -0.80 16.18
N ARG A 91 13.97 -1.90 16.23
CA ARG A 91 13.55 -2.66 15.06
C ARG A 91 12.61 -1.81 14.22
N ASP A 92 11.68 -1.09 14.84
CA ASP A 92 10.70 -0.26 14.12
C ASP A 92 11.37 0.89 13.36
N GLN A 93 12.38 1.54 13.93
CA GLN A 93 13.11 2.61 13.24
C GLN A 93 13.90 2.09 12.02
N SER A 94 14.57 0.94 12.17
CA SER A 94 15.29 0.28 11.07
C SER A 94 14.32 -0.17 9.97
N LEU A 95 13.16 -0.71 10.36
CA LEU A 95 12.10 -1.10 9.43
C LEU A 95 11.53 0.13 8.71
N VAL A 96 11.21 1.22 9.41
CA VAL A 96 10.66 2.44 8.78
C VAL A 96 11.62 3.02 7.74
N GLY A 97 12.92 3.10 8.05
CA GLY A 97 13.96 3.54 7.11
C GLY A 97 13.97 2.69 5.84
N PHE A 98 14.03 1.36 5.99
CA PHE A 98 14.02 0.42 4.86
C PHE A 98 12.71 0.46 4.05
N THR A 99 11.56 0.53 4.73
CA THR A 99 10.25 0.38 4.08
C THR A 99 9.80 1.64 3.37
N GLY A 100 10.37 2.81 3.66
CA GLY A 100 9.99 4.07 3.01
C GLY A 100 10.12 4.04 1.49
N GLY A 101 11.24 3.51 0.97
CA GLY A 101 11.43 3.34 -0.48
C GLY A 101 10.45 2.32 -1.08
N CYS A 102 10.22 1.20 -0.39
CA CYS A 102 9.26 0.20 -0.84
C CYS A 102 7.83 0.74 -0.90
N ILE A 103 7.38 1.48 0.12
CA ILE A 103 6.04 2.09 0.15
C ILE A 103 5.93 3.16 -0.94
N ALA A 104 6.95 3.99 -1.12
CA ALA A 104 6.97 5.01 -2.16
C ALA A 104 6.81 4.40 -3.56
N VAL A 105 7.44 3.26 -3.84
CA VAL A 105 7.27 2.56 -5.13
C VAL A 105 5.93 1.84 -5.21
N LEU A 106 5.58 1.02 -4.21
CA LEU A 106 4.37 0.20 -4.24
C LEU A 106 3.08 1.03 -4.26
N ALA A 107 3.07 2.21 -3.63
CA ALA A 107 1.95 3.12 -3.72
C ALA A 107 2.12 4.12 -4.87
N GLY A 108 3.30 4.71 -5.00
CA GLY A 108 3.53 5.82 -5.92
C GLY A 108 3.50 5.41 -7.39
N PHE A 109 4.05 4.24 -7.76
CA PHE A 109 4.07 3.81 -9.15
C PHE A 109 2.65 3.49 -9.69
N PRO A 110 1.83 2.64 -9.04
CA PRO A 110 0.47 2.39 -9.51
C PRO A 110 -0.39 3.65 -9.51
N MET A 111 -0.24 4.51 -8.49
CA MET A 111 -0.93 5.80 -8.42
C MET A 111 -0.56 6.69 -9.62
N TRP A 112 0.74 6.78 -9.93
CA TRP A 112 1.22 7.55 -11.07
C TRP A 112 0.71 6.99 -12.40
N ALA A 113 0.73 5.67 -12.58
CA ALA A 113 0.21 5.01 -13.78
C ALA A 113 -1.29 5.31 -14.00
N VAL A 114 -2.11 5.20 -12.94
CA VAL A 114 -3.54 5.53 -13.01
C VAL A 114 -3.77 7.01 -13.30
N LEU A 115 -3.01 7.90 -12.66
CA LEU A 115 -3.11 9.34 -12.93
C LEU A 115 -2.76 9.65 -14.39
N HIS A 116 -1.71 9.04 -14.94
CA HIS A 116 -1.36 9.18 -16.35
C HIS A 116 -2.48 8.68 -17.28
N ALA A 117 -3.08 7.53 -16.98
CA ALA A 117 -4.23 7.00 -17.72
C ALA A 117 -5.46 7.92 -17.67
N GLY A 118 -5.60 8.72 -16.60
CA GLY A 118 -6.61 9.78 -16.48
C GLY A 118 -6.25 11.09 -17.17
N GLY A 119 -5.12 11.15 -17.89
CA GLY A 119 -4.61 12.34 -18.57
C GLY A 119 -3.77 13.27 -17.70
N PHE A 120 -3.35 12.86 -16.50
CA PHE A 120 -2.54 13.67 -15.60
C PHE A 120 -1.05 13.33 -15.66
N GLY A 121 -0.22 14.34 -15.97
CA GLY A 121 1.23 14.21 -15.92
C GLY A 121 1.81 13.27 -17.00
N ALA A 122 3.12 13.03 -16.91
CA ALA A 122 3.84 12.20 -17.87
C ALA A 122 3.72 10.70 -17.55
N ALA A 123 4.00 9.85 -18.54
CA ALA A 123 4.04 8.40 -18.36
C ALA A 123 5.12 7.99 -17.32
N PRO A 124 4.84 6.96 -16.50
CA PRO A 124 5.84 6.38 -15.62
C PRO A 124 7.07 5.92 -16.39
N ASN A 125 8.25 6.20 -15.84
CA ASN A 125 9.52 5.80 -16.46
C ASN A 125 10.50 5.26 -15.42
N PRO A 126 11.50 4.45 -15.83
CA PRO A 126 12.42 3.79 -14.91
C PRO A 126 13.16 4.77 -13.99
N PHE A 127 13.57 5.92 -14.52
CA PHE A 127 14.26 6.95 -13.72
C PHE A 127 13.35 7.55 -12.66
N GLY A 128 12.08 7.84 -12.99
CA GLY A 128 11.09 8.33 -12.03
C GLY A 128 10.79 7.32 -10.92
N ILE A 129 10.70 6.02 -11.25
CA ILE A 129 10.51 4.96 -10.25
C ILE A 129 11.72 4.85 -9.33
N TRP A 130 12.93 4.91 -9.90
CA TRP A 130 14.17 4.98 -9.10
C TRP A 130 14.16 6.20 -8.17
N LEU A 131 13.75 7.37 -8.68
CA LEU A 131 13.69 8.60 -7.89
C LEU A 131 12.66 8.49 -6.75
N LEU A 132 11.49 7.90 -6.99
CA LEU A 132 10.50 7.60 -5.95
C LEU A 132 11.09 6.72 -4.85
N ALA A 133 11.76 5.64 -5.22
CA ALA A 133 12.41 4.75 -4.27
C ALA A 133 13.49 5.48 -3.44
N PHE A 134 14.36 6.22 -4.13
CA PHE A 134 15.50 6.91 -3.53
C PHE A 134 15.06 8.03 -2.59
N LEU A 135 14.13 8.88 -3.03
CA LEU A 135 13.61 9.97 -2.20
C LEU A 135 12.76 9.43 -1.05
N GLY A 136 11.93 8.41 -1.29
CA GLY A 136 11.14 7.74 -0.26
C GLY A 136 12.02 7.15 0.84
N MET A 137 13.10 6.47 0.47
CA MET A 137 14.07 5.90 1.41
C MET A 137 14.90 6.99 2.13
N SER A 138 15.30 8.04 1.41
CA SER A 138 16.03 9.16 2.01
C SER A 138 15.17 9.91 3.03
N ALA A 139 13.90 10.18 2.69
CA ALA A 139 12.96 10.86 3.57
C ALA A 139 12.61 10.01 4.80
N SER A 140 12.38 8.70 4.63
CA SER A 140 12.12 7.80 5.77
C SER A 140 13.33 7.68 6.69
N TYR A 141 14.55 7.62 6.12
CA TYR A 141 15.79 7.60 6.88
C TYR A 141 15.98 8.90 7.67
N LEU A 142 15.81 10.06 7.03
CA LEU A 142 15.93 11.36 7.70
C LEU A 142 14.89 11.50 8.83
N PHE A 143 13.64 11.10 8.57
CA PHE A 143 12.59 11.10 9.58
C PHE A 143 12.91 10.19 10.77
N ALA A 144 13.39 8.97 10.51
CA ALA A 144 13.79 8.04 11.56
C ALA A 144 14.98 8.58 12.36
N ARG A 145 15.96 9.19 11.68
CA ARG A 145 17.15 9.78 12.30
C ARG A 145 16.81 10.97 13.21
N TRP A 146 15.85 11.81 12.84
CA TRP A 146 15.43 12.96 13.68
C TRP A 146 14.64 12.57 14.93
N ARG A 147 14.17 11.33 15.01
CA ARG A 147 13.41 10.78 16.15
C ARG A 147 14.29 10.05 17.18
N VAL A 148 15.58 9.89 16.90
CA VAL A 148 16.61 9.33 17.79
C VAL A 148 17.30 10.46 18.54
#